data_AF-B5M765-F1
#
_entry.id   AF-B5M765-F1
#
_cell.length_a   1.000
_cell.length_b   1.000
_cell.length_c   1.000
_cell.angle_alpha   90.00
_cell.angle_beta   90.00
_cell.angle_gamma   90.00
#
_symmetry.space_group_name_H-M   'P 1'
#
loop_
_entity.id
_entity.type
_entity.pdbx_description
1 polymer ?
#
loop_
_entity_poly.entity_id
_entity_poly.type
_entity_poly.pdbx_seq_one_letter_code
_entity_poly.pdbx_strand_id
1 'polypeptide(L)'
;AGDRGHKLDDSLVYQQFLAKVEEEEAWITEKQQLLSVEDCGDTMAAVQGLLKKHEAFEADFAVHRERCGDTLAAGQGLVQEGNHHTESIHQRLDQLVQRLDALEASAARRRAKLQDNSAYLQFMWKADVVESWIADKEAHVRSEDFGIYLTSVQTLLTKQETFDAGLGAFEQEGIQSITQLKDQLVAADHDQTAAIMRRHDDVLTRWHNLLAASSAQNLRLLHMLEQFNRLKTCYS
;
A
#
# COMPACT_ATOMS: atom_id res chain seq x y z
N ALA A 1 -32.61 51.69 -26.68
CA ALA A 1 -32.94 50.25 -26.75
C ALA A 1 -31.74 49.36 -26.42
N GLY A 2 -30.51 49.69 -26.85
CA GLY A 2 -29.30 48.87 -26.62
C GLY A 2 -28.88 48.66 -25.16
N ASP A 3 -28.94 49.69 -24.31
CA ASP A 3 -28.47 49.62 -22.91
C ASP A 3 -29.31 48.68 -22.01
N ARG A 4 -30.59 48.50 -22.34
CA ARG A 4 -31.48 47.56 -21.61
C ARG A 4 -31.32 46.12 -22.08
N GLY A 5 -30.97 45.91 -23.35
CA GLY A 5 -30.67 44.58 -23.89
C GLY A 5 -29.37 44.02 -23.32
N HIS A 6 -28.32 44.84 -23.27
CA HIS A 6 -27.02 44.47 -22.69
C HIS A 6 -27.14 44.07 -21.22
N LYS A 7 -27.83 44.88 -20.41
CA LYS A 7 -28.05 44.58 -18.98
C LYS A 7 -28.85 43.29 -18.71
N LEU A 8 -29.73 42.90 -19.64
CA LEU A 8 -30.49 41.64 -19.52
C LEU A 8 -29.61 40.44 -19.86
N ASP A 9 -28.74 40.58 -20.86
CA ASP A 9 -27.79 39.55 -21.25
C ASP A 9 -26.73 39.32 -20.15
N ASP A 10 -26.14 40.40 -19.62
CA ASP A 10 -25.19 40.34 -18.50
C ASP A 10 -25.79 39.68 -17.25
N SER A 11 -27.07 39.94 -16.98
CA SER A 11 -27.80 39.32 -15.86
C SER A 11 -28.03 37.84 -16.11
N LEU A 12 -28.38 37.45 -17.34
CA LEU A 12 -28.57 36.04 -17.71
C LEU A 12 -27.27 35.24 -17.55
N VAL A 13 -26.14 35.75 -18.06
CA VAL A 13 -24.85 35.07 -17.95
C VAL A 13 -24.42 34.96 -16.48
N TYR A 14 -24.62 35.99 -15.67
CA TYR A 14 -24.36 35.93 -14.23
C TYR A 14 -25.22 34.88 -13.51
N GLN A 15 -26.52 34.78 -13.83
CA GLN A 15 -27.38 33.75 -13.24
C GLN A 15 -26.96 32.34 -13.65
N GLN A 16 -26.53 32.14 -14.90
CA GLN A 16 -26.00 30.86 -15.37
C GLN A 16 -24.69 30.48 -14.65
N PHE A 17 -23.80 31.45 -14.42
CA PHE A 17 -22.60 31.26 -13.61
C PHE A 17 -22.96 30.82 -12.18
N LEU A 18 -23.89 31.51 -11.53
CA LEU A 18 -24.31 31.15 -10.17
C LEU A 18 -24.89 29.74 -10.10
N ALA A 19 -25.74 29.36 -11.05
CA ALA A 19 -26.31 28.02 -11.12
C ALA A 19 -25.22 26.93 -11.24
N LYS A 20 -24.18 27.17 -12.05
CA LYS A 20 -23.04 26.24 -12.15
C LYS A 20 -22.26 26.14 -10.84
N VAL A 21 -22.00 27.26 -10.18
CA VAL A 21 -21.32 27.26 -8.88
C VAL A 21 -22.14 26.47 -7.85
N GLU A 22 -23.46 26.69 -7.79
CA GLU A 22 -24.35 25.99 -6.86
C GLU A 22 -24.42 24.47 -7.13
N GLU A 23 -24.43 24.06 -8.40
CA GLU A 23 -24.38 22.64 -8.79
C GLU A 23 -23.09 21.97 -8.30
N GLU A 24 -21.93 22.58 -8.57
CA GLU A 24 -20.64 22.03 -8.14
C GLU A 24 -20.49 22.06 -6.61
N GLU A 25 -20.97 23.12 -5.95
CA GLU A 25 -20.96 23.21 -4.50
C GLU A 25 -21.85 22.14 -3.83
N ALA A 26 -23.01 21.84 -4.39
CA ALA A 26 -23.90 20.80 -3.92
C ALA A 26 -23.22 19.42 -4.07
N TRP A 27 -22.60 19.16 -5.21
CA TRP A 27 -21.85 17.93 -5.45
C TRP A 27 -20.68 17.78 -4.48
N ILE A 28 -19.88 18.84 -4.26
CA ILE A 28 -18.76 18.81 -3.31
C ILE A 28 -19.27 18.49 -1.89
N THR A 29 -20.37 19.11 -1.48
CA THR A 29 -20.96 18.90 -0.15
C THR A 29 -21.42 17.45 0.03
N GLU A 30 -22.09 16.87 -0.98
CA GLU A 30 -22.48 15.46 -0.98
C GLU A 30 -21.25 14.55 -0.83
N LYS A 31 -20.21 14.79 -1.62
CA LYS A 31 -18.99 13.97 -1.58
C LYS A 31 -18.19 14.11 -0.29
N GLN A 32 -18.13 15.30 0.30
CA GLN A 32 -17.51 15.52 1.61
C GLN A 32 -18.20 14.68 2.69
N GLN A 33 -19.54 14.58 2.65
CA GLN A 33 -20.28 13.72 3.58
C GLN A 33 -19.93 12.24 3.39
N LEU A 34 -19.82 11.76 2.16
CA LEU A 34 -19.44 10.37 1.89
C LEU A 34 -18.01 10.04 2.35
N LEU A 35 -17.07 10.98 2.23
CA LEU A 35 -15.69 10.81 2.71
C LEU A 35 -15.55 10.90 4.23
N SER A 36 -16.57 11.34 4.96
CA SER A 36 -16.56 11.37 6.42
C SER A 36 -16.60 9.98 7.07
N VAL A 37 -16.93 8.94 6.30
CA VAL A 37 -16.92 7.55 6.76
C VAL A 37 -15.49 7.06 6.97
N GLU A 38 -15.15 6.70 8.21
CA GLU A 38 -13.79 6.31 8.59
C GLU A 38 -13.47 4.82 8.43
N ASP A 39 -14.44 3.98 8.06
CA ASP A 39 -14.25 2.53 7.92
C ASP A 39 -13.15 2.18 6.92
N CYS A 40 -12.08 1.50 7.34
CA CYS A 40 -10.99 1.10 6.45
C CYS A 40 -11.05 -0.38 6.02
N GLY A 41 -12.08 -1.13 6.47
CA GLY A 41 -12.20 -2.56 6.26
C GLY A 41 -11.32 -3.39 7.20
N ASP A 42 -11.78 -4.59 7.54
CA ASP A 42 -11.12 -5.52 8.47
C ASP A 42 -10.46 -6.72 7.77
N THR A 43 -10.67 -6.85 6.45
CA THR A 43 -10.13 -7.94 5.63
C THR A 43 -9.48 -7.38 4.36
N MET A 44 -8.54 -8.15 3.79
CA MET A 44 -7.91 -7.79 2.51
C MET A 44 -8.94 -7.56 1.40
N ALA A 45 -10.00 -8.38 1.34
CA ALA A 45 -11.06 -8.20 0.35
C ALA A 45 -11.86 -6.91 0.58
N ALA A 46 -12.19 -6.59 1.84
CA ALA A 46 -12.93 -5.37 2.19
C ALA A 46 -12.14 -4.10 1.84
N VAL A 47 -10.88 -4.00 2.26
CA VAL A 47 -10.04 -2.82 1.99
C VAL A 47 -9.79 -2.64 0.49
N GLN A 48 -9.61 -3.72 -0.27
CA GLN A 48 -9.46 -3.65 -1.73
C GLN A 48 -10.75 -3.17 -2.41
N GLY A 49 -11.92 -3.61 -1.94
CA GLY A 49 -13.21 -3.10 -2.40
C GLY A 49 -13.38 -1.62 -2.11
N LEU A 50 -12.93 -1.15 -0.94
CA LEU A 50 -12.97 0.26 -0.56
C LEU A 50 -11.99 1.11 -1.39
N LEU A 51 -10.76 0.63 -1.62
CA LEU A 51 -9.79 1.29 -2.51
C LEU A 51 -10.35 1.44 -3.93
N LYS A 52 -10.96 0.40 -4.50
CA LYS A 52 -11.59 0.46 -5.82
C LYS A 52 -12.74 1.48 -5.88
N LYS A 53 -13.57 1.55 -4.83
CA LYS A 53 -14.61 2.58 -4.72
C LYS A 53 -13.99 3.98 -4.64
N HIS A 54 -12.87 4.13 -3.95
CA HIS A 54 -12.15 5.39 -3.84
C HIS A 54 -11.51 5.82 -5.16
N GLU A 55 -10.96 4.89 -5.94
CA GLU A 55 -10.46 5.16 -7.30
C GLU A 55 -11.59 5.65 -8.23
N ALA A 56 -12.77 5.06 -8.15
CA ALA A 56 -13.94 5.56 -8.89
C ALA A 56 -14.32 6.99 -8.46
N PHE A 57 -14.29 7.26 -7.15
CA PHE A 57 -14.49 8.61 -6.63
C PHE A 57 -13.43 9.60 -7.14
N GLU A 58 -12.16 9.23 -7.21
CA GLU A 58 -11.09 10.09 -7.74
C GLU A 58 -11.26 10.38 -9.24
N ALA A 59 -11.76 9.40 -10.01
CA ALA A 59 -12.09 9.61 -11.42
C ALA A 59 -13.24 10.62 -11.58
N ASP A 60 -14.32 10.48 -10.80
CA ASP A 60 -15.42 11.45 -10.79
C ASP A 60 -14.91 12.84 -10.35
N PHE A 61 -14.08 12.89 -9.31
CA PHE A 61 -13.52 14.14 -8.80
C PHE A 61 -12.66 14.87 -9.83
N ALA A 62 -11.89 14.16 -10.65
CA ALA A 62 -11.11 14.76 -11.73
C ALA A 62 -12.01 15.49 -12.75
N VAL A 63 -13.15 14.89 -13.11
CA VAL A 63 -14.13 15.50 -14.03
C VAL A 63 -14.75 16.76 -13.40
N HIS A 64 -15.12 16.70 -12.13
CA HIS A 64 -15.69 17.87 -11.44
C HIS A 64 -14.68 18.99 -11.21
N ARG A 65 -13.40 18.65 -10.99
CA ARG A 65 -12.32 19.64 -10.91
C ARG A 65 -12.17 20.40 -12.23
N GLU A 66 -12.25 19.72 -13.37
CA GLU A 66 -12.22 20.37 -14.70
C GLU A 66 -13.41 21.33 -14.87
N ARG A 67 -14.63 20.89 -14.55
CA ARG A 67 -15.84 21.73 -14.61
C ARG A 67 -15.77 22.95 -13.70
N CYS A 68 -15.19 22.79 -12.52
CA CYS A 68 -14.92 23.90 -11.63
C CYS A 68 -13.90 24.86 -12.25
N GLY A 69 -12.85 24.35 -12.89
CA GLY A 69 -11.91 25.16 -13.68
C GLY A 69 -12.61 26.02 -14.74
N ASP A 70 -13.53 25.44 -15.51
CA ASP A 70 -14.33 26.16 -16.50
C ASP A 70 -15.23 27.23 -15.85
N THR A 71 -15.83 26.89 -14.71
CA THR A 71 -16.69 27.82 -13.94
C THR A 71 -15.88 28.99 -13.38
N LEU A 72 -14.65 28.72 -12.94
CA LEU A 72 -13.72 29.75 -12.47
C LEU A 72 -13.34 30.70 -13.60
N ALA A 73 -13.00 30.16 -14.78
CA ALA A 73 -12.70 30.95 -15.97
C ALA A 73 -13.90 31.80 -16.41
N ALA A 74 -15.12 31.24 -16.39
CA ALA A 74 -16.34 31.97 -16.73
C ALA A 74 -16.61 33.13 -15.75
N GLY A 75 -16.43 32.91 -14.44
CA GLY A 75 -16.57 33.98 -13.45
C GLY A 75 -15.53 35.08 -13.60
N GLN A 76 -14.27 34.71 -13.91
CA GLN A 76 -13.23 35.71 -14.22
C GLN A 76 -13.55 36.53 -15.48
N GLY A 77 -14.12 35.89 -16.51
CA GLY A 77 -14.60 36.59 -17.71
C GLY A 77 -15.66 37.64 -17.39
N LEU A 78 -16.66 37.28 -16.58
CA LEU A 78 -17.70 38.21 -16.13
C LEU A 78 -17.13 39.44 -15.40
N VAL A 79 -16.09 39.24 -14.58
CA VAL A 79 -15.41 40.36 -13.90
C VAL A 79 -14.68 41.26 -14.89
N GLN A 80 -13.98 40.68 -15.87
CA GLN A 80 -13.25 41.43 -16.89
C GLN A 80 -14.19 42.25 -17.79
N GLU A 81 -15.39 41.75 -18.06
CA GLU A 81 -16.44 42.43 -18.82
C GLU A 81 -17.14 43.55 -18.02
N GLY A 82 -16.78 43.72 -16.74
CA GLY A 82 -17.30 44.81 -15.90
C GLY A 82 -18.67 44.52 -15.30
N ASN A 83 -18.99 43.24 -15.04
CA ASN A 83 -20.26 42.89 -14.42
C ASN A 83 -20.45 43.58 -13.06
N HIS A 84 -21.64 44.15 -12.84
CA HIS A 84 -21.99 44.89 -11.63
C HIS A 84 -21.93 44.06 -10.34
N HIS A 85 -21.86 42.72 -10.44
CA HIS A 85 -21.76 41.79 -9.31
C HIS A 85 -20.32 41.31 -9.01
N THR A 86 -19.30 42.04 -9.45
CA THR A 86 -17.87 41.66 -9.31
C THR A 86 -17.49 41.14 -7.92
N GLU A 87 -17.88 41.82 -6.84
CA GLU A 87 -17.56 41.40 -5.46
C GLU A 87 -18.18 40.04 -5.11
N SER A 88 -19.45 39.85 -5.46
CA SER A 88 -20.16 38.57 -5.28
C SER A 88 -19.49 37.46 -6.08
N ILE A 89 -19.12 37.74 -7.35
CA ILE A 89 -18.45 36.76 -8.20
C ILE A 89 -17.13 36.32 -7.56
N HIS A 90 -16.26 37.25 -7.14
CA HIS A 90 -15.02 36.91 -6.45
C HIS A 90 -15.26 36.05 -5.20
N GLN A 91 -16.22 36.44 -4.36
CA GLN A 91 -16.55 35.68 -3.16
C GLN A 91 -16.97 34.24 -3.49
N ARG A 92 -17.80 34.04 -4.52
CA ARG A 92 -18.26 32.71 -4.95
C ARG A 92 -17.12 31.87 -5.54
N LEU A 93 -16.22 32.49 -6.31
CA LEU A 93 -15.03 31.83 -6.86
C LEU A 93 -14.10 31.35 -5.74
N ASP A 94 -13.78 32.22 -4.78
CA ASP A 94 -12.91 31.88 -3.64
C ASP A 94 -13.52 30.76 -2.79
N GLN A 95 -14.83 30.79 -2.54
CA GLN A 95 -15.54 29.72 -1.82
C GLN A 95 -15.47 28.38 -2.55
N LEU A 96 -15.66 28.37 -3.88
CA LEU A 96 -15.59 27.16 -4.68
C LEU A 96 -14.19 26.53 -4.63
N VAL A 97 -13.13 27.35 -4.77
CA VAL A 97 -11.73 26.89 -4.67
C VAL A 97 -11.46 26.28 -3.29
N GLN A 98 -11.82 27.00 -2.21
CA GLN A 98 -11.61 26.50 -0.84
C GLN A 98 -12.32 25.16 -0.59
N ARG A 99 -13.53 24.98 -1.13
CA ARG A 99 -14.29 23.73 -1.01
C ARG A 99 -13.64 22.58 -1.79
N LEU A 100 -13.12 22.84 -2.99
CA LEU A 100 -12.39 21.86 -3.78
C LEU A 100 -11.11 21.41 -3.08
N ASP A 101 -10.31 22.35 -2.59
CA ASP A 101 -9.07 22.06 -1.87
C ASP A 101 -9.35 21.23 -0.61
N ALA A 102 -10.42 21.56 0.12
CA ALA A 102 -10.84 20.80 1.29
C ALA A 102 -11.30 19.37 0.95
N LEU A 103 -12.01 19.20 -0.18
CA LEU A 103 -12.42 17.89 -0.67
C LEU A 103 -11.20 17.05 -1.10
N GLU A 104 -10.25 17.65 -1.82
CA GLU A 104 -8.99 17.02 -2.22
C GLU A 104 -8.18 16.55 -1.01
N ALA A 105 -8.00 17.41 -0.01
CA ALA A 105 -7.28 17.06 1.22
C ALA A 105 -7.97 15.90 1.96
N SER A 106 -9.30 15.91 2.00
CA SER A 106 -10.09 14.83 2.62
C SER A 106 -9.95 13.51 1.84
N ALA A 107 -9.97 13.57 0.51
CA ALA A 107 -9.78 12.42 -0.35
C ALA A 107 -8.38 11.83 -0.20
N ALA A 108 -7.34 12.66 -0.25
CA ALA A 108 -5.95 12.24 -0.05
C ALA A 108 -5.74 11.56 1.31
N ARG A 109 -6.28 12.16 2.39
CA ARG A 109 -6.25 11.55 3.73
C ARG A 109 -6.96 10.20 3.76
N ARG A 110 -8.12 10.09 3.11
CA ARG A 110 -8.89 8.84 3.05
C ARG A 110 -8.12 7.76 2.28
N ARG A 111 -7.52 8.11 1.14
CA ARG A 111 -6.64 7.20 0.37
C ARG A 111 -5.48 6.70 1.23
N ALA A 112 -4.79 7.61 1.92
CA ALA A 112 -3.67 7.26 2.78
C ALA A 112 -4.09 6.25 3.86
N LYS A 113 -5.19 6.51 4.59
CA LYS A 113 -5.73 5.57 5.59
C LYS A 113 -6.06 4.18 5.00
N LEU A 114 -6.66 4.14 3.81
CA LEU A 114 -6.99 2.87 3.13
C LEU A 114 -5.73 2.10 2.69
N GLN A 115 -4.73 2.80 2.17
CA GLN A 115 -3.46 2.21 1.76
C GLN A 115 -2.65 1.70 2.95
N ASP A 116 -2.63 2.45 4.03
CA ASP A 116 -1.99 2.11 5.30
C ASP A 116 -2.60 0.82 5.90
N ASN A 117 -3.93 0.77 6.03
CA ASN A 117 -4.63 -0.43 6.49
C ASN A 117 -4.44 -1.63 5.54
N SER A 118 -4.41 -1.40 4.23
CA SER A 118 -4.13 -2.45 3.24
C SER A 118 -2.72 -3.04 3.40
N ALA A 119 -1.71 -2.19 3.61
CA ALA A 119 -0.35 -2.61 3.87
C ALA A 119 -0.24 -3.38 5.20
N TYR A 120 -0.94 -2.94 6.24
CA TYR A 120 -0.98 -3.62 7.53
C TYR A 120 -1.58 -5.02 7.43
N LEU A 121 -2.74 -5.18 6.79
CA LEU A 121 -3.37 -6.49 6.59
C LEU A 121 -2.50 -7.42 5.74
N GLN A 122 -1.82 -6.88 4.72
CA GLN A 122 -0.85 -7.63 3.92
C GLN A 122 0.36 -8.09 4.75
N PHE A 123 0.89 -7.22 5.60
CA PHE A 123 1.98 -7.56 6.51
C PHE A 123 1.58 -8.70 7.44
N MET A 124 0.41 -8.59 8.08
CA MET A 124 -0.08 -9.62 9.01
C MET A 124 -0.21 -10.98 8.33
N TRP A 125 -0.87 -11.03 7.17
CA TRP A 125 -1.04 -12.27 6.41
C TRP A 125 0.30 -12.84 5.92
N LYS A 126 1.21 -12.01 5.40
CA LYS A 126 2.53 -12.47 4.95
C LYS A 126 3.39 -12.95 6.12
N ALA A 127 3.31 -12.30 7.27
CA ALA A 127 4.00 -12.74 8.47
C ALA A 127 3.50 -14.13 8.91
N ASP A 128 2.18 -14.38 8.90
CA ASP A 128 1.63 -15.72 9.18
C ASP A 128 2.18 -16.78 8.21
N VAL A 129 2.20 -16.47 6.90
CA VAL A 129 2.74 -17.37 5.87
C VAL A 129 4.22 -17.66 6.11
N VAL A 130 5.01 -16.62 6.41
CA VAL A 130 6.43 -16.76 6.71
C VAL A 130 6.68 -17.57 7.97
N GLU A 131 5.94 -17.29 9.04
CA GLU A 131 6.05 -18.01 10.31
C GLU A 131 5.72 -19.50 10.17
N SER A 132 4.68 -19.82 9.39
CA SER A 132 4.29 -21.21 9.08
C SER A 132 5.37 -21.90 8.26
N TRP A 133 5.87 -21.24 7.21
CA TRP A 133 6.93 -21.81 6.37
C TRP A 133 8.19 -22.08 7.17
N ILE A 134 8.61 -21.14 8.02
CA ILE A 134 9.77 -21.31 8.91
C ILE A 134 9.52 -22.48 9.87
N ALA A 135 8.33 -22.58 10.46
CA ALA A 135 7.99 -23.67 11.37
C ALA A 135 8.13 -25.05 10.68
N ASP A 136 7.65 -25.17 9.45
CA ASP A 136 7.76 -26.41 8.66
C ASP A 136 9.23 -26.78 8.39
N LYS A 137 10.07 -25.79 8.07
CA LYS A 137 11.51 -26.01 7.84
C LYS A 137 12.27 -26.32 9.12
N GLU A 138 11.96 -25.65 10.22
CA GLU A 138 12.51 -25.95 11.55
C GLU A 138 12.16 -27.38 11.99
N ALA A 139 10.94 -27.84 11.71
CA ALA A 139 10.52 -29.22 11.97
C ALA A 139 11.31 -30.21 11.10
N HIS A 140 11.49 -29.90 9.80
CA HIS A 140 12.27 -30.73 8.89
C HIS A 140 13.72 -30.91 9.38
N VAL A 141 14.43 -29.81 9.65
CA VAL A 141 15.82 -29.82 10.14
C VAL A 141 15.96 -30.60 11.46
N ARG A 142 14.94 -30.56 12.33
CA ARG A 142 14.94 -31.31 13.60
C ARG A 142 14.70 -32.81 13.40
N SER A 143 13.93 -33.18 12.39
CA SER A 143 13.51 -34.57 12.11
C SER A 143 14.52 -35.38 11.31
N GLU A 144 15.51 -34.73 10.68
CA GLU A 144 16.56 -35.42 9.93
C GLU A 144 17.55 -36.10 10.88
N ASP A 145 17.22 -37.32 11.33
CA ASP A 145 18.16 -38.24 11.96
C ASP A 145 19.16 -38.74 10.90
N PHE A 146 20.39 -38.23 10.97
CA PHE A 146 21.50 -38.69 10.13
C PHE A 146 21.90 -40.10 10.58
N GLY A 147 21.24 -41.10 10.00
CA GLY A 147 21.56 -42.50 10.19
C GLY A 147 23.05 -42.80 9.93
N ILE A 148 23.57 -43.78 10.66
CA ILE A 148 24.95 -44.26 10.70
C ILE A 148 25.50 -44.89 9.40
N TYR A 149 24.72 -44.93 8.30
CA TYR A 149 25.14 -45.60 7.06
C TYR A 149 25.39 -44.65 5.89
N LEU A 150 26.62 -44.76 5.37
CA LEU A 150 27.33 -44.03 4.31
C LEU A 150 26.72 -44.08 2.89
N THR A 151 25.44 -44.39 2.68
CA THR A 151 24.85 -44.47 1.32
C THR A 151 23.88 -43.31 1.02
N SER A 152 24.33 -42.06 0.86
CA SER A 152 25.69 -41.54 0.96
C SER A 152 25.67 -40.07 1.29
N VAL A 153 26.69 -39.61 2.02
CA VAL A 153 26.86 -38.20 2.39
C VAL A 153 26.68 -37.27 1.18
N GLN A 154 27.04 -37.72 -0.03
CA GLN A 154 26.78 -37.03 -1.29
C GLN A 154 25.28 -36.80 -1.58
N THR A 155 24.43 -37.82 -1.41
CA THR A 155 22.97 -37.68 -1.53
C THR A 155 22.40 -36.70 -0.51
N LEU A 156 22.91 -36.72 0.72
CA LEU A 156 22.51 -35.77 1.77
C LEU A 156 22.99 -34.35 1.45
N LEU A 157 24.20 -34.20 0.90
CA LEU A 157 24.72 -32.92 0.42
C LEU A 157 23.87 -32.37 -0.73
N THR A 158 23.47 -33.19 -1.70
CA THR A 158 22.56 -32.73 -2.77
C THR A 158 21.20 -32.30 -2.21
N LYS A 159 20.66 -33.03 -1.22
CA LYS A 159 19.44 -32.61 -0.53
C LYS A 159 19.64 -31.27 0.20
N GLN A 160 20.76 -31.11 0.90
CA GLN A 160 21.14 -29.88 1.59
C GLN A 160 21.25 -28.69 0.60
N GLU A 161 21.86 -28.88 -0.56
CA GLU A 161 21.93 -27.87 -1.62
C GLU A 161 20.53 -27.46 -2.12
N THR A 162 19.62 -28.42 -2.34
CA THR A 162 18.24 -28.11 -2.73
C THR A 162 17.47 -27.39 -1.62
N PHE A 163 17.74 -27.74 -0.37
CA PHE A 163 17.16 -27.07 0.79
C PHE A 163 17.64 -25.62 0.88
N ASP A 164 18.96 -25.41 0.80
CA ASP A 164 19.59 -24.08 0.84
C ASP A 164 19.16 -23.19 -0.33
N ALA A 165 19.00 -23.76 -1.53
CA ALA A 165 18.42 -23.04 -2.67
C ALA A 165 16.97 -22.61 -2.40
N GLY A 166 16.19 -23.47 -1.75
CA GLY A 166 14.84 -23.15 -1.29
C GLY A 166 14.81 -22.04 -0.24
N LEU A 167 15.75 -22.04 0.71
CA LEU A 167 15.92 -20.94 1.67
C LEU A 167 16.23 -19.64 0.94
N GLY A 168 17.19 -19.65 0.01
CA GLY A 168 17.57 -18.45 -0.76
C GLY A 168 16.42 -17.88 -1.59
N ALA A 169 15.62 -18.73 -2.24
CA ALA A 169 14.43 -18.29 -2.96
C ALA A 169 13.38 -17.68 -2.02
N PHE A 170 13.15 -18.33 -0.87
CA PHE A 170 12.17 -17.86 0.11
C PHE A 170 12.57 -16.55 0.78
N GLU A 171 13.87 -16.29 0.94
CA GLU A 171 14.37 -15.02 1.48
C GLU A 171 13.92 -13.83 0.62
N GLN A 172 14.02 -13.97 -0.71
CA GLN A 172 13.64 -12.91 -1.65
C GLN A 172 12.12 -12.67 -1.67
N GLU A 173 11.32 -13.73 -1.60
CA GLU A 173 9.87 -13.63 -1.74
C GLU A 173 9.14 -13.38 -0.41
N GLY A 174 9.61 -14.00 0.67
CA GLY A 174 9.01 -13.97 2.00
C GLY A 174 9.62 -12.89 2.89
N ILE A 175 10.89 -13.08 3.25
CA ILE A 175 11.58 -12.24 4.25
C ILE A 175 11.71 -10.80 3.79
N GLN A 176 12.16 -10.57 2.55
CA GLN A 176 12.24 -9.21 2.01
C GLN A 176 10.85 -8.57 1.89
N SER A 177 9.82 -9.34 1.52
CA SER A 177 8.46 -8.82 1.37
C SER A 177 7.88 -8.32 2.70
N ILE A 178 8.01 -9.09 3.79
CA ILE A 178 7.57 -8.63 5.12
C ILE A 178 8.41 -7.47 5.64
N THR A 179 9.70 -7.42 5.26
CA THR A 179 10.61 -6.33 5.65
C THR A 179 10.21 -5.03 4.96
N GLN A 180 9.96 -5.05 3.65
CA GLN A 180 9.50 -3.89 2.89
C GLN A 180 8.16 -3.35 3.42
N LEU A 181 7.20 -4.23 3.72
CA LEU A 181 5.92 -3.82 4.29
C LEU A 181 6.07 -3.21 5.69
N LYS A 182 6.91 -3.80 6.54
CA LYS A 182 7.24 -3.23 7.85
C LYS A 182 7.89 -1.85 7.71
N ASP A 183 8.85 -1.68 6.79
CA ASP A 183 9.50 -0.39 6.57
C ASP A 183 8.52 0.67 6.06
N GLN A 184 7.62 0.30 5.16
CA GLN A 184 6.55 1.17 4.68
C GLN A 184 5.64 1.62 5.83
N LEU A 185 5.20 0.69 6.69
CA LEU A 185 4.29 0.98 7.81
C LEU A 185 4.97 1.84 8.89
N VAL A 186 6.24 1.59 9.18
CA VAL A 186 7.02 2.38 10.13
C VAL A 186 7.26 3.79 9.58
N ALA A 187 7.60 3.92 8.29
CA ALA A 187 7.78 5.23 7.66
C ALA A 187 6.48 6.06 7.60
N ALA A 188 5.33 5.39 7.58
CA ALA A 188 4.01 5.99 7.62
C ALA A 188 3.52 6.35 9.05
N ASP A 189 4.32 6.06 10.08
CA ASP A 189 3.94 6.23 11.50
C ASP A 189 2.64 5.47 11.86
N HIS A 190 2.51 4.22 11.37
CA HIS A 190 1.32 3.40 11.61
C HIS A 190 1.09 3.15 13.11
N ASP A 191 -0.16 3.20 13.58
CA ASP A 191 -0.53 3.07 15.01
C ASP A 191 0.02 1.80 15.69
N GLN A 192 0.11 0.70 14.93
CA GLN A 192 0.64 -0.60 15.37
C GLN A 192 2.17 -0.76 15.18
N THR A 193 2.93 0.32 14.93
CA THR A 193 4.37 0.27 14.66
C THR A 193 5.15 -0.60 15.65
N ALA A 194 4.92 -0.45 16.95
CA ALA A 194 5.62 -1.25 17.96
C ALA A 194 5.35 -2.76 17.84
N ALA A 195 4.10 -3.15 17.54
CA ALA A 195 3.72 -4.55 17.37
C ALA A 195 4.26 -5.14 16.07
N ILE A 196 4.23 -4.36 14.98
CA ILE A 196 4.78 -4.73 13.67
C ILE A 196 6.28 -5.01 13.79
N MET A 197 7.03 -4.08 14.39
CA MET A 197 8.48 -4.23 14.59
C MET A 197 8.80 -5.48 15.41
N ARG A 198 8.12 -5.65 16.56
CA ARG A 198 8.34 -6.83 17.42
C ARG A 198 8.10 -8.13 16.67
N ARG A 199 6.98 -8.22 15.93
CA ARG A 199 6.65 -9.43 15.17
C ARG A 199 7.69 -9.71 14.08
N HIS A 200 8.12 -8.66 13.37
CA HIS A 200 9.18 -8.78 12.36
C HIS A 200 10.51 -9.25 12.96
N ASP A 201 10.92 -8.72 14.10
CA ASP A 201 12.13 -9.13 14.83
C ASP A 201 12.06 -10.59 15.28
N ASP A 202 10.91 -11.04 15.79
CA ASP A 202 10.68 -12.43 16.19
C ASP A 202 10.81 -13.38 14.98
N VAL A 203 10.24 -13.01 13.83
CA VAL A 203 10.35 -13.76 12.58
C VAL A 203 11.79 -13.82 12.08
N LEU A 204 12.49 -12.69 12.05
CA LEU A 204 13.90 -12.63 11.63
C LEU A 204 14.81 -13.43 12.55
N THR A 205 14.54 -13.44 13.85
CA THR A 205 15.29 -14.27 14.80
C THR A 205 15.16 -15.75 14.47
N ARG A 206 13.93 -16.24 14.21
CA ARG A 206 13.70 -17.63 13.79
C ARG A 206 14.34 -17.93 12.43
N TRP A 207 14.24 -17.00 11.48
CA TRP A 207 14.88 -17.11 10.18
C TRP A 207 16.41 -17.29 10.29
N HIS A 208 17.08 -16.42 11.05
CA HIS A 208 18.53 -16.52 11.25
C HIS A 208 18.93 -17.81 11.97
N ASN A 209 18.15 -18.27 12.94
CA ASN A 209 18.39 -19.55 13.62
C ASN A 209 18.27 -20.73 12.64
N LEU A 210 17.29 -20.70 11.73
CA LEU A 210 17.12 -21.71 10.69
C LEU A 210 18.31 -21.72 9.71
N LEU A 211 18.76 -20.53 9.25
CA LEU A 211 19.95 -20.41 8.39
C LEU A 211 21.20 -20.97 9.10
N ALA A 212 21.39 -20.64 10.37
CA ALA A 212 22.52 -21.12 11.17
C ALA A 212 22.47 -22.65 11.35
N ALA A 213 21.28 -23.22 11.59
CA ALA A 213 21.10 -24.67 11.68
C ALA A 213 21.42 -25.36 10.35
N SER A 214 20.93 -24.81 9.23
CA SER A 214 21.23 -25.30 7.87
C SER A 214 22.73 -25.28 7.58
N SER A 215 23.40 -24.17 7.89
CA SER A 215 24.85 -24.02 7.73
C SER A 215 25.64 -25.04 8.58
N ALA A 216 25.26 -25.20 9.84
CA ALA A 216 25.89 -26.17 10.73
C ALA A 216 25.73 -27.62 10.24
N GLN A 217 24.57 -27.96 9.69
CA GLN A 217 24.30 -29.25 9.07
C GLN A 217 25.18 -29.48 7.84
N ASN A 218 25.28 -28.50 6.94
CA ASN A 218 26.12 -28.58 5.76
C ASN A 218 27.61 -28.80 6.13
N LEU A 219 28.14 -28.03 7.10
CA LEU A 219 29.51 -28.21 7.60
C LEU A 219 29.77 -29.61 8.15
N ARG A 220 28.81 -30.19 8.87
CA ARG A 220 28.92 -31.56 9.39
C ARG A 220 28.97 -32.60 8.26
N LEU A 221 28.12 -32.45 7.24
CA LEU A 221 28.10 -33.34 6.07
C LEU A 221 29.42 -33.27 5.30
N LEU A 222 29.96 -32.06 5.06
CA LEU A 222 31.26 -31.88 4.41
C LEU A 222 32.39 -32.55 5.19
N HIS A 223 32.43 -32.37 6.51
CA HIS A 223 33.43 -33.00 7.36
C HIS A 223 33.33 -34.54 7.34
N MET A 224 32.12 -35.11 7.36
CA MET A 224 31.92 -36.55 7.20
C MET A 224 32.44 -37.03 5.84
N LEU A 225 32.15 -36.31 4.76
CA LEU A 225 32.63 -36.65 3.41
C LEU A 225 34.16 -36.69 3.35
N GLU A 226 34.83 -35.70 3.95
CA GLU A 226 36.29 -35.67 4.04
C GLU A 226 36.85 -36.87 4.79
N GLN A 227 36.28 -37.23 5.95
CA GLN A 227 36.72 -38.38 6.73
C GLN A 227 36.61 -39.68 5.93
N PHE A 228 35.49 -39.87 5.21
CA PHE A 228 35.32 -41.05 4.36
C PHE A 228 36.31 -41.11 3.21
N ASN A 229 36.62 -39.97 2.57
CA ASN A 229 37.63 -39.91 1.52
C ASN A 229 39.02 -40.26 2.05
N ARG A 230 39.40 -39.77 3.25
CA ARG A 230 40.67 -40.12 3.90
C ARG A 230 40.78 -41.61 4.20
N LEU A 231 39.72 -42.22 4.74
CA LEU A 231 39.70 -43.67 5.01
C LEU A 231 39.85 -44.47 3.71
N LYS A 232 39.12 -44.12 2.65
CA LYS A 232 39.27 -44.78 1.34
C LYS A 232 40.72 -44.72 0.82
N THR A 233 41.39 -43.57 0.93
CA THR A 233 42.80 -43.43 0.51
C THR A 233 43.79 -44.19 1.38
N CYS A 234 43.47 -44.52 2.63
CA CYS A 234 44.33 -45.31 3.51
C CYS A 234 44.16 -46.84 3.32
N TYR A 235 43.05 -47.28 2.72
CA TYR A 235 42.75 -48.69 2.45
C TYR A 235 42.87 -49.08 0.96
N SER A 236 43.36 -48.17 0.11
CA SER A 236 43.64 -48.39 -1.32
C SER A 236 45.14 -48.42 -1.58
#